data_AF-A0AAX4NH19-F1
#
_entry.id   AF-A0AAX4NH19-F1
#
_cell.length_a   1.000
_cell.length_b   1.000
_cell.length_c   1.000
_cell.angle_alpha   90.00
_cell.angle_beta   90.00
_cell.angle_gamma   90.00
#
_symmetry.space_group_name_H-M   'P 1'
#
loop_
_entity.id
_entity.type
_entity.pdbx_description
1 polymer ?
#
loop_
_entity_poly.entity_id
_entity_poly.type
_entity_poly.pdbx_seq_one_letter_code
_entity_poly.pdbx_strand_id
1 'polypeptide(L)'
;MNLNLDMEIIKSALLFGDVDDAMERLDKSISNIEYRNRINQDKRNMKELMFLNDLRLLLEGKITLKDFKSKVDALGIDFDNSKLYGEDTFQSLYYMLELVIDRYNIKYPSFDGKRCDDK
;
A
#
# COMPACT_ATOMS: atom_id res chain seq x y z
N MET A 1 -16.08 7.39 -3.49
CA MET A 1 -14.90 6.58 -3.14
C MET A 1 -14.55 6.82 -1.69
N ASN A 2 -14.47 5.72 -0.93
CA ASN A 2 -14.14 5.68 0.49
C ASN A 2 -12.80 4.93 0.59
N LEU A 3 -11.72 5.63 0.90
CA LEU A 3 -10.35 5.07 0.94
C LEU A 3 -10.28 3.83 1.83
N ASN A 4 -11.03 3.83 2.93
CA ASN A 4 -11.12 2.72 3.86
C ASN A 4 -11.63 1.44 3.17
N LEU A 5 -12.70 1.56 2.38
CA LEU A 5 -13.26 0.43 1.65
C LEU A 5 -12.30 -0.07 0.58
N ASP A 6 -11.65 0.84 -0.15
CA ASP A 6 -10.68 0.46 -1.19
C ASP A 6 -9.47 -0.25 -0.58
N MET A 7 -8.99 0.19 0.58
CA MET A 7 -7.90 -0.47 1.30
C MET A 7 -8.27 -1.86 1.79
N GLU A 8 -9.50 -2.10 2.25
CA GLU A 8 -9.96 -3.46 2.61
C GLU A 8 -10.06 -4.39 1.40
N ILE A 9 -10.49 -3.86 0.25
CA ILE A 9 -10.52 -4.62 -1.00
C ILE A 9 -9.09 -4.96 -1.43
N ILE A 10 -8.15 -4.02 -1.36
CA ILE A 10 -6.73 -4.25 -1.67
C ILE A 10 -6.13 -5.29 -0.72
N LYS A 11 -6.33 -5.16 0.59
CA LYS A 11 -5.88 -6.15 1.59
C LYS A 11 -6.44 -7.54 1.29
N SER A 12 -7.74 -7.64 1.00
CA SER A 12 -8.40 -8.90 0.66
C SER A 12 -7.79 -9.53 -0.58
N ALA A 13 -7.66 -8.79 -1.69
CA ALA A 13 -7.05 -9.29 -2.92
C ALA A 13 -5.62 -9.79 -2.71
N LEU A 14 -4.80 -9.05 -1.94
CA LEU A 14 -3.45 -9.47 -1.58
C LEU A 14 -3.44 -10.77 -0.75
N LEU A 15 -4.34 -10.92 0.23
CA LEU A 15 -4.45 -12.15 1.04
C LEU A 15 -4.80 -13.39 0.21
N PHE A 16 -5.67 -13.24 -0.80
CA PHE A 16 -6.05 -14.32 -1.70
C PHE A 16 -5.01 -14.60 -2.81
N GLY A 17 -3.92 -13.84 -2.85
CA GLY A 17 -2.85 -14.01 -3.86
C GLY A 17 -3.23 -13.48 -5.24
N ASP A 18 -4.28 -12.67 -5.32
CA ASP A 18 -4.73 -12.03 -6.56
C ASP A 18 -4.11 -10.64 -6.71
N VAL A 19 -2.85 -10.70 -7.13
CA VAL A 19 -1.95 -9.57 -7.34
C VAL A 19 -2.47 -8.59 -8.36
N ASP A 20 -2.94 -9.11 -9.48
CA ASP A 20 -3.31 -8.32 -10.64
C ASP A 20 -4.59 -7.53 -10.31
N ASP A 21 -5.55 -8.18 -9.63
CA ASP A 21 -6.74 -7.52 -9.09
C ASP A 21 -6.40 -6.44 -8.06
N ALA A 22 -5.44 -6.71 -7.16
CA ALA A 22 -5.00 -5.72 -6.18
C ALA A 22 -4.37 -4.49 -6.86
N MET A 23 -3.54 -4.70 -7.89
CA MET A 23 -2.90 -3.66 -8.68
C MET A 23 -3.92 -2.84 -9.49
N GLU A 24 -4.89 -3.48 -10.15
CA GLU A 24 -5.95 -2.78 -10.89
C GLU A 24 -6.77 -1.87 -9.97
N ARG A 25 -7.12 -2.38 -8.78
CA ARG A 25 -7.84 -1.59 -7.76
C ARG A 25 -7.02 -0.41 -7.28
N LEU A 26 -5.73 -0.65 -7.03
CA LEU A 26 -4.81 0.39 -6.58
C LEU A 26 -4.64 1.50 -7.64
N ASP A 27 -4.47 1.15 -8.91
CA ASP A 27 -4.37 2.12 -10.02
C ASP A 27 -5.66 2.92 -10.20
N LYS A 28 -6.82 2.29 -10.01
CA LYS A 28 -8.12 2.97 -10.05
C LYS A 28 -8.26 3.97 -8.89
N SER A 29 -7.84 3.59 -7.68
CA SER A 29 -7.88 4.48 -6.51
C SER A 29 -6.90 5.65 -6.67
N ILE A 30 -5.68 5.43 -7.18
CA ILE A 30 -4.73 6.49 -7.53
C ILE A 30 -5.38 7.48 -8.50
N SER A 31 -5.89 7.00 -9.64
CA SER A 31 -6.50 7.83 -10.68
C SER A 31 -7.65 8.70 -10.14
N ASN A 32 -8.47 8.14 -9.25
CA ASN A 32 -9.58 8.86 -8.63
C ASN A 32 -9.12 9.93 -7.65
N ILE A 33 -8.09 9.65 -6.84
CA ILE A 33 -7.53 10.64 -5.91
C ILE A 33 -6.83 11.75 -6.68
N GLU A 34 -6.09 11.43 -7.74
CA GLU A 34 -5.48 12.43 -8.62
C GLU A 34 -6.53 13.37 -9.22
N TYR A 35 -7.65 12.83 -9.72
CA TYR A 35 -8.75 13.63 -10.23
C TYR A 35 -9.33 14.57 -9.15
N ARG A 36 -9.57 14.05 -7.94
CA ARG A 36 -10.06 14.86 -6.81
C ARG A 36 -9.05 15.92 -6.37
N ASN A 37 -7.77 15.59 -6.39
CA ASN A 37 -6.69 16.50 -6.01
C ASN A 37 -6.53 17.64 -7.02
N ARG A 38 -6.73 17.38 -8.32
CA ARG A 38 -6.76 18.43 -9.36
C ARG A 38 -7.86 19.46 -9.11
N ILE A 39 -8.99 19.04 -8.54
CA ILE A 39 -10.14 19.93 -8.28
C ILE A 39 -9.98 20.68 -6.96
N ASN A 40 -9.61 20.00 -5.88
CA ASN A 40 -9.69 20.54 -4.52
C ASN A 40 -8.34 20.91 -3.88
N GLN A 41 -7.20 20.48 -4.46
CA GLN A 41 -5.84 20.68 -3.94
C GLN A 41 -5.69 20.43 -2.42
N ASP A 42 -6.44 19.47 -1.88
CA ASP A 42 -6.41 19.15 -0.46
C ASP A 42 -5.13 18.40 -0.10
N LYS A 43 -4.41 18.89 0.90
CA LYS A 43 -3.20 18.25 1.45
C LYS A 43 -3.45 16.81 1.91
N ARG A 44 -4.67 16.48 2.34
CA ARG A 44 -5.05 15.10 2.70
C ARG A 44 -5.03 14.18 1.49
N ASN A 45 -5.63 14.60 0.38
CA ASN A 45 -5.60 13.84 -0.88
C ASN A 45 -4.16 13.61 -1.35
N MET A 46 -3.27 14.59 -1.14
CA MET A 46 -1.86 14.46 -1.51
C MET A 46 -1.14 13.39 -0.68
N LYS A 47 -1.37 13.34 0.65
CA LYS A 47 -0.79 12.29 1.51
C LYS A 47 -1.30 10.90 1.16
N GLU A 48 -2.60 10.77 0.94
CA GLU A 48 -3.24 9.50 0.53
C GLU A 48 -2.69 9.02 -0.82
N LEU A 49 -2.51 9.95 -1.77
CA LEU A 49 -1.93 9.66 -3.07
C LEU A 49 -0.47 9.18 -2.96
N MET A 50 0.34 9.83 -2.11
CA MET A 50 1.72 9.40 -1.87
C MET A 50 1.77 8.00 -1.27
N PHE A 51 0.90 7.72 -0.29
CA PHE A 51 0.78 6.39 0.31
C PHE A 51 0.45 5.31 -0.72
N LEU A 52 -0.57 5.52 -1.56
CA LEU A 52 -0.98 4.54 -2.58
C LEU A 52 0.13 4.32 -3.63
N ASN A 53 0.83 5.38 -4.02
CA ASN A 53 1.96 5.27 -4.93
C ASN A 53 3.13 4.48 -4.31
N ASP A 54 3.45 4.72 -3.03
CA ASP A 54 4.49 3.96 -2.34
C ASP A 54 4.10 2.48 -2.17
N LEU A 55 2.81 2.19 -1.93
CA LEU A 55 2.30 0.81 -1.88
C LEU A 55 2.43 0.13 -3.24
N ARG A 56 2.15 0.86 -4.34
CA ARG A 56 2.40 0.37 -5.70
C ARG A 56 3.85 -0.01 -5.92
N LEU A 57 4.77 0.89 -5.55
CA LEU A 57 6.21 0.67 -5.73
C LEU A 57 6.69 -0.55 -4.95
N LEU A 58 6.11 -0.81 -3.77
CA LEU A 58 6.38 -2.00 -2.98
C LEU A 58 5.89 -3.27 -3.70
N LEU A 59 4.64 -3.29 -4.17
CA LEU A 59 4.08 -4.44 -4.89
C LEU A 59 4.78 -4.70 -6.24
N GLU A 60 5.32 -3.67 -6.88
CA GLU A 60 6.16 -3.77 -8.09
C GLU A 60 7.63 -4.18 -7.78
N GLY A 61 8.03 -4.26 -6.50
CA GLY A 61 9.38 -4.64 -6.08
C GLY A 61 10.45 -3.59 -6.30
N LYS A 62 10.04 -2.33 -6.49
CA LYS A 62 10.94 -1.20 -6.69
C LYS A 62 11.49 -0.65 -5.38
N ILE A 63 10.79 -0.89 -4.27
CA ILE A 63 11.22 -0.49 -2.92
C ILE A 63 11.02 -1.67 -1.95
N THR A 64 11.76 -1.68 -0.84
CA THR A 64 11.60 -2.69 0.21
C THR A 64 10.46 -2.35 1.16
N LEU A 65 9.99 -3.34 1.95
CA LEU A 65 9.00 -3.10 3.00
C LEU A 65 9.53 -2.10 4.05
N LYS A 66 10.84 -2.10 4.32
CA LYS A 66 11.49 -1.14 5.22
C LYS A 66 11.45 0.28 4.68
N ASP A 67 11.70 0.46 3.39
CA ASP A 67 11.58 1.75 2.71
C ASP A 67 10.13 2.25 2.74
N PHE A 68 9.18 1.35 2.45
CA PHE A 68 7.75 1.64 2.51
C PHE A 68 7.34 2.13 3.89
N LYS A 69 7.67 1.39 4.96
CA LYS A 69 7.41 1.79 6.36
C LYS A 69 7.96 3.18 6.66
N SER A 70 9.22 3.42 6.32
CA SER A 70 9.89 4.71 6.58
C SER A 70 9.20 5.89 5.86
N LYS A 71 8.75 5.67 4.62
CA LYS A 71 8.03 6.68 3.86
C LYS A 71 6.63 6.95 4.42
N VAL A 72 5.89 5.90 4.79
CA VAL A 72 4.56 6.00 5.39
C VAL A 72 4.61 6.77 6.70
N ASP A 73 5.58 6.46 7.57
CA ASP A 73 5.79 7.16 8.83
C ASP A 73 6.08 8.65 8.60
N ALA A 74 6.90 8.98 7.60
CA ALA A 74 7.22 10.36 7.24
C ALA A 74 6.02 11.15 6.69
N LEU A 75 5.03 10.48 6.10
CA LEU A 75 3.80 11.13 5.63
C LEU A 75 2.93 11.62 6.80
N GLY A 76 3.12 11.09 8.02
CA GLY A 76 2.36 11.46 9.20
C GLY A 76 0.85 11.37 8.93
N ILE A 77 0.43 10.27 8.30
CA ILE A 77 -0.98 10.02 8.02
C ILE A 77 -1.59 9.45 9.30
N ASP A 78 -2.43 10.25 9.93
CA ASP A 78 -3.20 9.85 11.10
C ASP A 78 -4.43 9.07 10.63
N PHE A 79 -4.27 7.74 10.55
CA PHE A 79 -5.38 6.83 10.28
C PHE A 79 -6.16 6.46 11.56
N ASP A 80 -5.68 6.82 12.76
CA ASP A 80 -6.37 6.53 14.04
C ASP A 80 -7.70 7.28 14.15
N ASN A 81 -7.85 8.40 13.45
CA ASN A 81 -9.12 9.13 13.38
C ASN A 81 -10.18 8.43 12.50
N SER A 82 -9.84 7.35 11.82
CA SER A 82 -10.85 6.48 11.23
C SER A 82 -11.38 5.54 12.31
N LYS A 83 -12.55 5.85 12.87
CA LYS A 83 -13.32 4.99 13.81
C LYS A 83 -13.56 3.54 13.33
N LEU A 84 -13.08 3.18 12.15
CA LEU A 84 -13.15 1.86 11.53
C LEU A 84 -11.92 0.99 11.81
N TYR A 85 -10.81 1.59 12.25
CA TYR A 85 -9.49 0.95 12.29
C TYR A 85 -8.81 1.30 13.60
N GLY A 86 -8.86 0.38 14.56
CA GLY A 86 -8.13 0.54 15.82
C GLY A 86 -6.62 0.54 15.62
N GLU A 87 -5.90 0.79 16.72
CA GLU A 87 -4.42 0.90 16.81
C GLU A 87 -3.65 -0.24 16.10
N ASP A 88 -4.29 -1.38 15.82
CA ASP A 88 -3.70 -2.57 15.16
C ASP A 88 -3.66 -2.53 13.60
N THR A 89 -4.13 -1.46 12.96
CA THR A 89 -4.40 -1.49 11.50
C THR A 89 -3.15 -1.41 10.62
N PHE A 90 -2.15 -0.64 11.02
CA PHE A 90 -0.86 -0.61 10.30
C PHE A 90 -0.04 -1.85 10.58
N GLN A 91 -0.06 -2.33 11.81
CA GLN A 91 0.67 -3.54 12.17
C GLN A 91 0.11 -4.75 11.41
N SER A 92 -1.22 -4.86 11.30
CA SER A 92 -1.86 -5.89 10.46
C SER A 92 -1.58 -5.69 8.97
N LEU A 93 -1.58 -4.45 8.45
CA LEU A 93 -1.20 -4.19 7.06
C LEU A 93 0.25 -4.59 6.77
N TYR A 94 1.20 -4.20 7.61
CA TYR A 94 2.61 -4.54 7.45
C TYR A 94 2.85 -6.03 7.55
N TYR A 95 2.21 -6.69 8.51
CA TYR A 95 2.26 -8.15 8.65
C TYR A 95 1.69 -8.86 7.42
N MET A 96 0.57 -8.36 6.87
CA MET A 96 0.02 -8.88 5.61
C MET A 96 0.97 -8.66 4.44
N LEU A 97 1.55 -7.46 4.31
CA LEU A 97 2.50 -7.17 3.23
C LEU A 97 3.75 -8.04 3.31
N GLU A 98 4.25 -8.33 4.51
CA GLU A 98 5.35 -9.27 4.73
C GLU A 98 5.00 -10.68 4.21
N LEU A 99 3.85 -11.22 4.60
CA LEU A 99 3.36 -12.52 4.10
C LEU A 99 3.14 -12.56 2.59
N VAL A 100 2.69 -11.44 2.03
CA VAL A 100 2.37 -11.31 0.60
C VAL A 100 3.65 -11.19 -0.21
N ILE A 101 4.63 -10.38 0.21
CA ILE A 101 5.92 -10.23 -0.47
C ILE A 101 6.65 -11.58 -0.53
N ASP A 102 6.65 -12.35 0.55
CA ASP A 102 7.24 -13.69 0.56
C ASP A 102 6.56 -14.65 -0.43
N ARG A 103 5.22 -14.57 -0.58
CA ARG A 103 4.47 -15.32 -1.60
C ARG A 103 4.69 -14.79 -3.02
N TYR A 104 4.89 -13.49 -3.19
CA TYR A 104 5.16 -12.84 -4.47
C TYR A 104 6.53 -13.20 -5.04
N ASN A 105 7.56 -13.30 -4.19
CA ASN A 105 8.89 -13.81 -4.57
C ASN A 105 8.82 -15.19 -5.23
N ILE A 106 7.77 -15.98 -4.93
CA ILE A 106 7.53 -17.30 -5.53
C ILE A 106 6.85 -17.19 -6.90
N LYS A 107 6.01 -16.18 -7.16
CA LYS A 107 5.21 -16.01 -8.40
C LYS A 107 5.86 -15.12 -9.46
N TYR A 108 6.69 -14.13 -9.07
CA TYR A 108 7.42 -13.23 -9.98
C TYR A 108 8.91 -13.18 -9.63
N PRO A 109 9.75 -14.08 -10.16
CA PRO A 109 11.16 -14.26 -9.75
C PRO A 109 12.14 -13.14 -10.19
N SER A 110 11.67 -12.13 -10.93
CA SER A 110 12.42 -10.87 -11.13
C SER A 110 12.43 -9.97 -9.89
N PHE A 111 11.58 -10.28 -8.91
CA PHE A 111 11.62 -9.74 -7.56
C PHE A 111 12.75 -10.44 -6.82
N ASP A 112 13.96 -9.89 -6.91
CA ASP A 112 15.09 -10.36 -6.12
C ASP A 112 14.90 -9.89 -4.66
N GLY A 113 13.94 -10.49 -3.95
CA GLY A 113 13.79 -10.36 -2.51
C GLY A 113 14.96 -10.96 -1.73
N LYS A 114 15.96 -11.54 -2.42
CA LYS A 114 17.25 -11.95 -1.85
C LYS A 114 18.32 -10.86 -1.97
N ARG A 115 17.95 -9.58 -2.02
CA ARG A 115 18.88 -8.51 -1.65
C ARG A 115 19.11 -8.56 -0.14
N CYS A 116 20.01 -9.46 0.23
CA CYS A 116 20.75 -9.57 1.48
C CYS A 116 20.52 -8.41 2.46
N ASP A 117 19.64 -8.62 3.42
CA ASP A 117 19.82 -8.09 4.79
C ASP A 117 20.83 -8.96 5.58
N ASP A 118 21.72 -9.69 4.88
CA ASP A 118 22.95 -10.23 5.43
C ASP A 118 24.03 -9.15 5.37
N LYS A 119 24.09 -8.34 6.44
CA LYS A 119 25.34 -7.91 7.08
C LYS A 119 25.11 -7.33 8.47
#